data_AF-A0A0W1IEA5-F1
#
_entry.id   AF-A0A0W1IEA5-F1
#
_cell.length_a   1.000
_cell.length_b   1.000
_cell.length_c   1.000
_cell.angle_alpha   90.00
_cell.angle_beta   90.00
_cell.angle_gamma   90.00
#
_symmetry.space_group_name_H-M   'P 1'
#
loop_
_entity.id
_entity.type
_entity.pdbx_description
1 polymer ?
#
loop_
_entity_poly.entity_id
_entity_poly.type
_entity_poly.pdbx_seq_one_letter_code
_entity_poly.pdbx_strand_id
1 'polypeptide(L)'
;MPRRSITDKEIALIKAMKRRGMRNSAIQFYFNRPDRQVNSGRITNITDGTYSNSATIPVATDAELDAFLAANLGGSALPPPPRPTSPVDPATIEALFGQDAGGTWRFRAGETDEHECKANFGFKHASTWLRAVAALANNRGGYILFGVHDIDSAKAGGVDKSYAVLGLSSTEFGNADPSDFTKHLKSKLDPTPRVRSAVVTIGGKAVGVLHVEQHPGRPVIVTKQDGDLREGDIFFRYPGQSSRIKYADLRAMLDARDYEARQQVLPMVERLFRLGPGRALIADLDAGLLDDGKLPITIDQTLVDQLTFIREGEFSEVEGAPTLRLVGEVTATGGDGAFGSRGVLTDANLLLNFLKREALFRPQEYTWPRSAAGSRALP
;
A
#
# COMPACT_ATOMS: atom_id res chain seq x y z
N MET A 1 -26.82 -21.33 42.60
CA MET A 1 -27.60 -20.41 41.74
C MET A 1 -26.79 -20.10 40.49
N PRO A 2 -27.36 -20.22 39.29
CA PRO A 2 -26.60 -19.99 38.06
C PRO A 2 -26.09 -18.55 38.03
N ARG A 3 -24.77 -18.36 37.85
CA ARG A 3 -24.16 -17.03 37.74
C ARG A 3 -24.78 -16.32 36.53
N ARG A 4 -25.56 -15.27 36.80
CA ARG A 4 -26.07 -14.38 35.76
C ARG A 4 -24.89 -13.76 35.01
N SER A 5 -25.00 -13.71 33.69
CA SER A 5 -23.95 -13.13 32.86
C SER A 5 -24.00 -11.60 32.85
N ILE A 6 -25.18 -10.99 32.93
CA ILE A 6 -25.39 -9.53 32.89
C ILE A 6 -25.69 -9.03 34.32
N THR A 7 -25.01 -7.96 34.73
CA THR A 7 -25.13 -7.38 36.08
C THR A 7 -26.37 -6.47 36.22
N ASP A 8 -26.80 -6.20 37.45
CA ASP A 8 -27.94 -5.29 37.70
C ASP A 8 -27.71 -3.89 37.12
N LYS A 9 -26.48 -3.38 37.23
CA LYS A 9 -26.09 -2.07 36.67
C LYS A 9 -26.24 -2.05 35.15
N GLU A 10 -25.82 -3.12 34.47
CA GLU A 10 -25.95 -3.24 33.02
C GLU A 10 -27.41 -3.36 32.59
N ILE A 11 -28.24 -4.11 33.34
CA ILE A 11 -29.69 -4.19 33.11
C ILE A 11 -30.32 -2.79 33.23
N ALA A 12 -29.98 -2.03 34.27
CA ALA A 12 -30.49 -0.67 34.47
C ALA A 12 -30.10 0.28 33.32
N LEU A 13 -28.87 0.19 32.83
CA LEU A 13 -28.36 0.98 31.70
C LEU A 13 -29.00 0.58 30.36
N ILE A 14 -29.17 -0.71 30.09
CA ILE A 14 -29.85 -1.21 28.89
C ILE A 14 -31.28 -0.67 28.82
N LYS A 15 -32.02 -0.70 29.94
CA LYS A 15 -33.36 -0.11 30.02
C LYS A 15 -33.34 1.39 29.76
N ALA A 16 -32.35 2.11 30.30
CA ALA A 16 -32.23 3.56 30.10
C ALA A 16 -31.93 3.91 28.63
N MET A 17 -31.06 3.16 27.97
CA MET A 17 -30.77 3.31 26.53
C MET A 17 -32.01 3.05 25.68
N LYS A 18 -32.82 2.04 26.03
CA LYS A 18 -34.06 1.74 25.31
C LYS A 18 -35.12 2.82 25.51
N ARG A 19 -35.25 3.36 26.73
CA ARG A 19 -36.10 4.54 27.04
C ARG A 19 -35.69 5.76 26.22
N ARG A 20 -34.39 5.96 25.98
CA ARG A 20 -33.84 7.04 25.13
C ARG A 20 -33.97 6.78 23.62
N GLY A 21 -34.64 5.70 23.21
CA GLY A 21 -34.89 5.38 21.81
C GLY A 21 -33.71 4.79 21.05
N MET A 22 -32.66 4.31 21.74
CA MET A 22 -31.53 3.68 21.06
C MET A 22 -31.94 2.34 20.42
N ARG A 23 -31.39 2.06 19.23
CA ARG A 23 -31.63 0.80 18.51
C ARG A 23 -30.95 -0.36 19.25
N ASN A 24 -31.53 -1.56 19.17
CA ASN A 24 -30.95 -2.76 19.82
C ASN A 24 -29.53 -3.06 19.33
N SER A 25 -29.20 -2.76 18.07
CA SER A 25 -27.84 -2.89 17.53
C SER A 25 -26.83 -1.97 18.22
N ALA A 26 -27.22 -0.73 18.52
CA ALA A 26 -26.39 0.22 19.25
C ALA A 26 -26.22 -0.18 20.72
N ILE A 27 -27.28 -0.69 21.36
CA ILE A 27 -27.20 -1.21 22.73
C ILE A 27 -26.28 -2.44 22.78
N GLN A 28 -26.42 -3.35 21.82
CA GLN A 28 -25.58 -4.54 21.70
C GLN A 28 -24.09 -4.20 21.61
N PHE A 29 -23.72 -3.13 20.89
CA PHE A 29 -22.33 -2.66 20.80
C PHE A 29 -21.68 -2.40 22.16
N TYR A 30 -22.40 -1.82 23.13
CA TYR A 30 -21.83 -1.48 24.44
C TYR A 30 -21.67 -2.67 25.39
N PHE A 31 -22.49 -3.72 25.24
CA PHE A 31 -22.59 -4.79 26.24
C PHE A 31 -22.13 -6.15 25.74
N ASN A 32 -21.99 -6.35 24.43
CA ASN A 32 -21.51 -7.59 23.84
C ASN A 32 -20.00 -7.72 24.01
N ARG A 33 -19.54 -8.85 24.58
CA ARG A 33 -18.11 -9.16 24.78
C ARG A 33 -17.77 -10.54 24.21
N PRO A 34 -16.51 -10.80 23.79
CA PRO A 34 -16.10 -12.11 23.25
C PRO A 34 -16.38 -13.28 24.19
N ASP A 35 -16.29 -13.05 25.50
CA ASP A 35 -16.55 -14.01 26.58
C ASP A 35 -18.01 -14.02 27.06
N ARG A 36 -18.84 -13.05 26.61
CA ARG A 36 -20.23 -12.89 27.05
C ARG A 36 -21.10 -12.21 26.00
N GLN A 37 -21.96 -12.98 25.36
CA GLN A 37 -22.85 -12.46 24.32
C GLN A 37 -24.09 -11.76 24.89
N VAL A 38 -24.34 -10.54 24.41
CA VAL A 38 -25.57 -9.77 24.66
C VAL A 38 -26.20 -9.44 23.32
N ASN A 39 -27.10 -10.31 22.83
CA ASN A 39 -27.76 -10.15 21.54
C ASN A 39 -29.10 -9.38 21.66
N SER A 40 -29.69 -9.03 20.51
CA SER A 40 -30.97 -8.32 20.44
C SER A 40 -32.09 -9.00 21.24
N GLY A 41 -32.18 -10.33 21.22
CA GLY A 41 -33.18 -11.09 21.99
C GLY A 41 -33.01 -10.92 23.50
N ARG A 42 -31.77 -10.93 24.02
CA ARG A 42 -31.51 -10.66 25.44
C ARG A 42 -31.85 -9.22 25.84
N ILE A 43 -31.62 -8.26 24.96
CA ILE A 43 -31.96 -6.85 25.21
C ILE A 43 -33.49 -6.68 25.30
N THR A 44 -34.24 -7.35 24.42
CA THR A 44 -35.71 -7.41 24.48
C THR A 44 -36.18 -8.05 25.78
N ASN A 45 -35.67 -9.23 26.15
CA ASN A 45 -36.05 -9.91 27.41
C ASN A 45 -35.73 -9.07 28.68
N ILE A 46 -34.66 -8.27 28.63
CA ILE A 46 -34.33 -7.33 29.71
C ILE A 46 -35.36 -6.20 29.79
N THR A 47 -35.77 -5.67 28.64
CA THR A 47 -36.76 -4.58 28.52
C THR A 47 -38.14 -5.05 28.97
N ASP A 48 -38.52 -6.26 28.57
CA ASP A 48 -39.83 -6.87 28.87
C ASP A 48 -39.91 -7.49 30.27
N GLY A 49 -38.83 -7.41 31.06
CA GLY A 49 -38.83 -7.91 32.44
C GLY A 49 -38.67 -9.43 32.59
N THR A 50 -38.47 -10.17 31.50
CA THR A 50 -38.44 -11.64 31.47
C THR A 50 -37.04 -12.24 31.67
N TYR A 51 -35.99 -11.41 31.68
CA TYR A 51 -34.62 -11.84 31.98
C TYR A 51 -34.28 -11.74 33.46
N SER A 52 -34.13 -12.88 34.14
CA SER A 52 -33.74 -12.93 35.57
C SER A 52 -34.70 -12.08 36.42
N ASN A 53 -34.17 -11.19 37.25
CA ASN A 53 -34.88 -10.22 38.07
C ASN A 53 -34.98 -8.85 37.38
N SER A 54 -34.90 -8.78 36.04
CA SER A 54 -34.96 -7.50 35.33
C SER A 54 -36.24 -6.73 35.63
N ALA A 55 -37.37 -7.39 35.86
CA ALA A 55 -38.61 -6.72 36.27
C ALA A 55 -38.47 -5.85 37.54
N THR A 56 -37.65 -6.27 38.51
CA THR A 56 -37.47 -5.55 39.79
C THR A 56 -36.34 -4.51 39.76
N ILE A 57 -35.56 -4.44 38.68
CA ILE A 57 -34.41 -3.53 38.59
C ILE A 57 -34.87 -2.19 38.01
N PRO A 58 -34.66 -1.07 38.75
CA PRO A 58 -35.03 0.25 38.28
C PRO A 58 -34.18 0.67 37.07
N VAL A 59 -34.76 1.53 36.24
CA VAL A 59 -34.06 2.12 35.09
C VAL A 59 -32.99 3.08 35.60
N ALA A 60 -31.79 3.07 35.02
CA ALA A 60 -30.76 4.05 35.37
C ALA A 60 -31.23 5.48 35.11
N THR A 61 -30.70 6.42 35.88
CA THR A 61 -30.95 7.86 35.67
C THR A 61 -30.26 8.33 34.39
N ASP A 62 -30.74 9.43 33.81
CA ASP A 62 -30.13 9.98 32.59
C ASP A 62 -28.68 10.43 32.84
N ALA A 63 -28.37 10.94 34.03
CA ALA A 63 -27.01 11.29 34.45
C ALA A 63 -26.07 10.07 34.51
N GLU A 64 -26.52 8.93 35.03
CA GLU A 64 -25.75 7.69 35.05
C GLU A 64 -25.55 7.12 33.64
N LEU A 65 -26.57 7.23 32.79
CA LEU A 65 -26.48 6.83 31.39
C LEU A 65 -25.49 7.71 30.62
N ASP A 66 -25.55 9.04 30.79
CA ASP A 66 -24.63 9.97 30.15
C ASP A 66 -23.19 9.74 30.61
N ALA A 67 -22.97 9.51 31.92
CA ALA A 67 -21.66 9.15 32.45
C ALA A 67 -21.13 7.82 31.87
N PHE A 68 -21.99 6.82 31.74
CA PHE A 68 -21.63 5.53 31.13
C PHE A 68 -21.29 5.67 29.64
N LEU A 69 -22.09 6.42 28.87
CA LEU A 69 -21.84 6.68 27.46
C LEU A 69 -20.54 7.47 27.29
N ALA A 70 -20.29 8.50 28.09
CA ALA A 70 -19.06 9.26 28.07
C ALA A 70 -17.83 8.40 28.42
N ALA A 71 -17.92 7.55 29.44
CA ALA A 71 -16.82 6.66 29.83
C ALA A 71 -16.52 5.58 28.77
N ASN A 72 -17.54 5.04 28.11
CA ASN A 72 -17.36 4.04 27.05
C ASN A 72 -17.02 4.63 25.67
N LEU A 73 -17.38 5.89 25.41
CA LEU A 73 -16.82 6.67 24.30
C LEU A 73 -15.38 7.13 24.60
N GLY A 74 -14.98 7.12 25.88
CA GLY A 74 -13.65 7.41 26.40
C GLY A 74 -12.63 6.29 26.22
N GLY A 75 -12.97 5.20 25.52
CA GLY A 75 -12.00 4.29 24.91
C GLY A 75 -11.33 4.97 23.72
N SER A 76 -10.39 5.88 23.99
CA SER A 76 -9.60 6.64 23.02
C SER A 76 -10.40 7.10 21.79
N ALA A 77 -11.36 8.00 21.99
CA ALA A 77 -11.57 9.04 20.98
C ALA A 77 -10.30 9.90 20.98
N LEU A 78 -9.25 9.40 20.32
CA LEU A 78 -8.23 10.27 19.76
C LEU A 78 -9.00 11.44 19.13
N PRO A 79 -8.61 12.70 19.36
CA PRO A 79 -9.09 13.78 18.51
C PRO A 79 -9.00 13.28 17.06
N PRO A 80 -9.99 13.58 16.18
CA PRO A 80 -9.89 13.16 14.78
C PRO A 80 -8.45 13.46 14.38
N PRO A 81 -7.68 12.46 13.90
CA PRO A 81 -6.26 12.64 13.68
C PRO A 81 -6.12 13.96 12.96
N PRO A 82 -5.29 14.90 13.48
CA PRO A 82 -5.19 16.23 12.88
C PRO A 82 -5.14 16.00 11.39
N ARG A 83 -6.14 16.53 10.66
CA ARG A 83 -6.28 16.27 9.21
C ARG A 83 -4.87 16.36 8.66
N PRO A 84 -4.33 15.31 8.02
CA PRO A 84 -2.93 15.31 7.63
C PRO A 84 -2.70 16.61 6.88
N THR A 85 -2.00 17.54 7.53
CA THR A 85 -1.77 18.85 6.95
C THR A 85 -0.99 18.54 5.70
N SER A 86 -1.44 19.12 4.58
CA SER A 86 -0.73 18.93 3.33
C SER A 86 0.76 19.18 3.59
N PRO A 87 1.69 18.39 3.02
CA PRO A 87 3.11 18.66 3.22
C PRO A 87 3.49 20.08 2.73
N VAL A 88 2.68 20.64 1.82
CA VAL A 88 2.82 22.02 1.34
C VAL A 88 1.89 23.01 2.04
N ASP A 89 1.30 22.65 3.18
CA ASP A 89 0.52 23.57 4.01
C ASP A 89 1.42 24.68 4.57
N PRO A 90 1.02 25.96 4.50
CA PRO A 90 1.84 27.07 4.96
C PRO A 90 2.30 26.92 6.41
N ALA A 91 1.45 26.44 7.32
CA ALA A 91 1.82 26.29 8.74
C ALA A 91 2.89 25.19 8.93
N THR A 92 2.77 24.09 8.19
CA THR A 92 3.78 23.02 8.17
C THR A 92 5.13 23.56 7.67
N ILE A 93 5.12 24.33 6.58
CA ILE A 93 6.34 24.91 6.00
C ILE A 93 6.94 25.97 6.94
N GLU A 94 6.13 26.88 7.49
CA GLU A 94 6.60 27.94 8.39
C GLU A 94 7.28 27.37 9.64
N ALA A 95 6.77 26.25 10.18
CA ALA A 95 7.36 25.56 11.32
C ALA A 95 8.79 25.04 11.05
N LEU A 96 9.17 24.83 9.78
CA LEU A 96 10.53 24.45 9.39
C LEU A 96 11.55 25.58 9.60
N PHE A 97 11.10 26.83 9.71
CA PHE A 97 11.95 28.01 9.84
C PHE A 97 11.94 28.57 11.26
N GLY A 98 13.02 29.26 11.59
CA GLY A 98 13.18 29.95 12.88
C GLY A 98 14.01 31.20 12.71
N GLN A 99 13.74 32.20 13.54
CA GLN A 99 14.53 33.42 13.59
C GLN A 99 15.70 33.24 14.57
N ASP A 100 16.91 33.59 14.15
CA ASP A 100 18.09 33.60 15.03
C ASP A 100 18.12 34.84 15.93
N ALA A 101 19.08 34.90 16.86
CA ALA A 101 19.26 36.02 17.78
C ALA A 101 19.55 37.36 17.07
N GLY A 102 20.02 37.31 15.82
CA GLY A 102 20.28 38.48 14.96
C GLY A 102 19.08 38.90 14.13
N GLY A 103 17.90 38.27 14.31
CA GLY A 103 16.70 38.58 13.55
C GLY A 103 16.66 37.96 12.15
N THR A 104 17.64 37.12 11.79
CA THR A 104 17.67 36.45 10.48
C THR A 104 16.87 35.18 10.52
N TRP A 105 15.94 35.02 9.57
CA TRP A 105 15.21 33.78 9.38
C TRP A 105 16.11 32.71 8.74
N ARG A 106 16.14 31.53 9.35
CA ARG A 106 16.92 30.38 8.90
C ARG A 106 16.05 29.13 8.86
N PHE A 107 16.38 28.23 7.95
CA PHE A 107 15.85 26.88 7.98
C PHE A 107 16.48 26.09 9.14
N ARG A 108 15.65 25.56 10.04
CA ARG A 108 16.11 25.02 11.34
C ARG A 108 16.91 23.73 11.21
N ALA A 109 16.48 22.83 10.33
CA ALA A 109 17.05 21.49 10.25
C ALA A 109 18.36 21.44 9.42
N GLY A 110 18.61 22.45 8.59
CA GLY A 110 19.71 22.44 7.63
C GLY A 110 19.57 21.31 6.60
N GLU A 111 20.62 21.08 5.82
CA GLU A 111 20.60 20.04 4.80
C GLU A 111 20.66 18.62 5.42
N THR A 112 19.60 17.84 5.21
CA THR A 112 19.48 16.46 5.72
C THR A 112 19.21 15.49 4.56
N ASP A 113 18.99 14.22 4.85
CA ASP A 113 18.57 13.24 3.85
C ASP A 113 17.14 13.45 3.32
N GLU A 114 16.39 14.36 3.94
CA GLU A 114 15.01 14.76 3.56
C GLU A 114 14.91 16.24 3.15
N HIS A 115 16.00 17.01 3.22
CA HIS A 115 15.96 18.45 2.94
C HIS A 115 17.14 18.91 2.10
N GLU A 116 16.84 19.64 1.02
CA GLU A 116 17.78 20.28 0.10
C GLU A 116 17.47 21.78 0.03
N CYS A 117 18.50 22.62 0.17
CA CYS A 117 18.39 24.08 0.06
C CYS A 117 18.96 24.57 -1.27
N LYS A 118 18.27 25.50 -1.93
CA LYS A 118 18.76 26.17 -3.13
C LYS A 118 18.50 27.66 -3.06
N ALA A 119 19.53 28.45 -3.28
CA ALA A 119 19.40 29.91 -3.30
C ALA A 119 18.52 30.39 -4.45
N ASN A 120 18.57 29.71 -5.60
CA ASN A 120 17.91 30.14 -6.83
C ASN A 120 17.09 29.00 -7.46
N PHE A 121 16.08 29.39 -8.25
CA PHE A 121 15.28 28.51 -9.08
C PHE A 121 15.30 28.99 -10.54
N GLY A 122 15.21 28.05 -11.48
CA GLY A 122 14.96 28.35 -12.89
C GLY A 122 14.77 27.10 -13.74
N PHE A 123 13.85 27.15 -14.70
CA PHE A 123 13.59 26.06 -15.65
C PHE A 123 14.70 25.90 -16.68
N LYS A 124 15.47 26.96 -16.97
CA LYS A 124 16.65 26.91 -17.85
C LYS A 124 17.78 26.04 -17.28
N HIS A 125 17.88 25.96 -15.95
CA HIS A 125 18.88 25.15 -15.23
C HIS A 125 18.20 24.03 -14.46
N ALA A 126 17.26 23.33 -15.11
CA ALA A 126 16.43 22.34 -14.45
C ALA A 126 17.21 21.13 -13.92
N SER A 127 18.35 20.80 -14.54
CA SER A 127 19.16 19.64 -14.18
C SER A 127 19.52 19.61 -12.69
N THR A 128 19.79 20.76 -12.09
CA THR A 128 20.17 20.87 -10.67
C THR A 128 19.05 20.50 -9.71
N TRP A 129 17.81 20.94 -9.95
CA TRP A 129 16.68 20.59 -9.09
C TRP A 129 16.07 19.23 -9.47
N LEU A 130 16.15 18.82 -10.73
CA LEU A 130 15.76 17.47 -11.17
C LEU A 130 16.62 16.39 -10.49
N ARG A 131 17.93 16.62 -10.36
CA ARG A 131 18.85 15.78 -9.57
C ARG A 131 18.35 15.61 -8.13
N ALA A 132 18.01 16.71 -7.47
CA ALA A 132 17.52 16.69 -6.08
C ALA A 132 16.17 15.97 -5.97
N VAL A 133 15.25 16.17 -6.94
CA VAL A 133 13.97 15.44 -6.96
C VAL A 133 14.19 13.94 -7.12
N ALA A 134 15.03 13.50 -8.05
CA ALA A 134 15.36 12.08 -8.23
C ALA A 134 16.01 11.50 -6.96
N ALA A 135 16.93 12.24 -6.34
CA ALA A 135 17.62 11.84 -5.12
C ALA A 135 16.67 11.62 -3.93
N LEU A 136 15.74 12.56 -3.71
CA LEU A 136 14.73 12.47 -2.65
C LEU A 136 13.72 11.35 -2.93
N ALA A 137 13.21 11.26 -4.17
CA ALA A 137 12.24 10.24 -4.57
C ALA A 137 12.78 8.80 -4.41
N ASN A 138 14.09 8.61 -4.61
CA ASN A 138 14.77 7.33 -4.41
C ASN A 138 15.05 7.01 -2.94
N ASN A 139 15.16 8.03 -2.08
CA ASN A 139 15.32 7.85 -0.64
C ASN A 139 13.96 7.91 0.08
N ARG A 140 13.75 8.84 1.03
CA ARG A 140 12.55 8.94 1.89
C ARG A 140 11.51 9.97 1.42
N GLY A 141 11.76 10.63 0.28
CA GLY A 141 11.07 11.87 -0.07
C GLY A 141 11.63 13.05 0.74
N GLY A 142 10.91 14.18 0.71
CA GLY A 142 11.28 15.35 1.50
C GLY A 142 11.02 16.68 0.79
N TYR A 143 11.79 17.72 1.15
CA TYR A 143 11.60 19.09 0.69
C TYR A 143 12.81 19.63 -0.06
N ILE A 144 12.54 20.35 -1.15
CA ILE A 144 13.49 21.26 -1.77
C ILE A 144 13.02 22.69 -1.51
N LEU A 145 13.86 23.48 -0.83
CA LEU A 145 13.56 24.84 -0.42
C LEU A 145 14.34 25.83 -1.30
N PHE A 146 13.61 26.61 -2.10
CA PHE A 146 14.15 27.63 -3.00
C PHE A 146 14.11 29.02 -2.37
N GLY A 147 15.17 29.81 -2.53
CA GLY A 147 15.34 31.09 -1.85
C GLY A 147 15.97 30.95 -0.45
N VAL A 148 16.60 29.81 -0.17
CA VAL A 148 17.34 29.52 1.07
C VAL A 148 18.79 29.23 0.72
N HIS A 149 19.73 29.91 1.38
CA HIS A 149 21.15 29.67 1.15
C HIS A 149 21.55 28.26 1.62
N ASP A 150 22.47 27.62 0.92
CA ASP A 150 23.09 26.38 1.38
C ASP A 150 24.06 26.66 2.55
N ILE A 151 24.87 25.70 2.98
CA ILE A 151 25.95 25.92 3.93
C ILE A 151 26.93 26.99 3.41
N ASP A 152 27.20 28.01 4.22
CA ASP A 152 28.14 29.06 3.88
C ASP A 152 29.55 28.69 4.34
N SER A 153 30.22 27.85 3.55
CA SER A 153 31.57 27.36 3.83
C SER A 153 32.63 28.46 3.85
N ALA A 154 32.36 29.62 3.23
CA ALA A 154 33.34 30.69 3.03
C ALA A 154 33.23 31.81 4.08
N LYS A 155 32.09 31.93 4.79
CA LYS A 155 31.78 33.08 5.67
C LYS A 155 32.16 34.42 5.03
N ALA A 156 31.87 34.56 3.73
CA ALA A 156 32.33 35.70 2.97
C ALA A 156 31.73 36.99 3.55
N GLY A 157 32.58 37.83 4.14
CA GLY A 157 32.17 39.07 4.83
C GLY A 157 31.88 38.93 6.33
N GLY A 158 32.28 37.82 6.97
CA GLY A 158 32.17 37.65 8.43
C GLY A 158 30.76 37.36 8.96
N VAL A 159 29.77 37.21 8.07
CA VAL A 159 28.39 36.88 8.39
C VAL A 159 28.09 35.47 7.90
N ASP A 160 27.73 34.57 8.81
CA ASP A 160 27.32 33.21 8.48
C ASP A 160 25.94 33.23 7.80
N LYS A 161 25.89 32.90 6.50
CA LYS A 161 24.65 32.81 5.73
C LYS A 161 24.06 31.40 5.65
N SER A 162 24.62 30.43 6.37
CA SER A 162 24.17 29.04 6.32
C SER A 162 22.67 28.95 6.60
N TYR A 163 21.93 28.39 5.65
CA TYR A 163 20.49 28.18 5.75
C TYR A 163 19.65 29.46 5.91
N ALA A 164 20.23 30.62 5.62
CA ALA A 164 19.52 31.90 5.71
C ALA A 164 18.49 32.05 4.59
N VAL A 165 17.32 32.60 4.93
CA VAL A 165 16.27 32.92 3.95
C VAL A 165 16.70 34.16 3.16
N LEU A 166 17.00 33.95 1.88
CA LEU A 166 17.35 35.00 0.92
C LEU A 166 16.11 35.54 0.20
N GLY A 167 15.12 34.67 -0.01
CA GLY A 167 13.98 34.91 -0.87
C GLY A 167 14.24 34.44 -2.31
N LEU A 168 13.18 34.13 -3.05
CA LEU A 168 13.23 33.83 -4.46
C LEU A 168 13.74 35.06 -5.24
N SER A 169 14.75 34.84 -6.09
CA SER A 169 15.33 35.88 -6.95
C SER A 169 14.51 36.17 -8.21
N SER A 170 13.56 35.29 -8.55
CA SER A 170 12.66 35.45 -9.69
C SER A 170 11.22 35.05 -9.33
N THR A 171 10.25 35.55 -10.10
CA THR A 171 8.84 35.15 -9.97
C THR A 171 8.52 33.86 -10.73
N GLU A 172 9.51 33.23 -11.37
CA GLU A 172 9.34 32.05 -12.24
C GLU A 172 8.73 30.88 -11.46
N PHE A 173 9.17 30.64 -10.23
CA PHE A 173 8.60 29.60 -9.38
C PHE A 173 7.16 29.90 -8.96
N GLY A 174 6.87 31.16 -8.61
CA GLY A 174 5.53 31.59 -8.17
C GLY A 174 4.49 31.58 -9.29
N ASN A 175 4.94 31.76 -10.54
CA ASN A 175 4.08 31.72 -11.74
C ASN A 175 4.02 30.31 -12.36
N ALA A 176 4.78 29.34 -11.86
CA ALA A 176 4.83 28.00 -12.43
C ALA A 176 3.61 27.17 -12.01
N ASP A 177 2.95 26.55 -12.98
CA ASP A 177 1.87 25.62 -12.69
C ASP A 177 2.40 24.22 -12.35
N PRO A 178 1.65 23.39 -11.60
CA PRO A 178 2.01 22.00 -11.34
C PRO A 178 2.33 21.19 -12.61
N SER A 179 1.70 21.56 -13.74
CA SER A 179 1.94 20.92 -15.04
C SER A 179 3.36 21.15 -15.56
N ASP A 180 3.98 22.30 -15.26
CA ASP A 180 5.30 22.63 -15.77
C ASP A 180 6.37 21.80 -15.08
N PHE A 181 6.31 21.66 -13.75
CA PHE A 181 7.14 20.72 -13.01
C PHE A 181 6.99 19.29 -13.56
N THR A 182 5.74 18.85 -13.78
CA THR A 182 5.45 17.52 -14.29
C THR A 182 6.04 17.29 -15.70
N LYS A 183 5.96 18.27 -16.60
CA LYS A 183 6.56 18.17 -17.95
C LYS A 183 8.08 18.00 -17.86
N HIS A 184 8.75 18.76 -16.99
CA HIS A 184 10.19 18.64 -16.78
C HIS A 184 10.57 17.28 -16.17
N LEU A 185 9.80 16.78 -15.21
CA LEU A 185 10.03 15.47 -14.59
C LEU A 185 9.86 14.32 -15.60
N LYS A 186 8.69 14.25 -16.28
CA LYS A 186 8.38 13.21 -17.26
C LYS A 186 9.38 13.13 -18.42
N SER A 187 9.98 14.25 -18.78
CA SER A 187 10.90 14.28 -19.93
C SER A 187 12.31 13.78 -19.61
N LYS A 188 12.70 13.66 -18.32
CA LYS A 188 14.06 13.27 -17.91
C LYS A 188 14.11 12.14 -16.88
N LEU A 189 13.02 11.84 -16.18
CA LEU A 189 13.00 10.88 -15.07
C LEU A 189 11.92 9.81 -15.29
N ASP A 190 12.31 8.56 -15.11
CA ASP A 190 11.40 7.42 -15.14
C ASP A 190 11.71 6.41 -14.01
N PRO A 191 10.71 5.95 -13.25
CA PRO A 191 9.33 6.41 -13.24
C PRO A 191 9.20 7.88 -12.78
N THR A 192 8.13 8.55 -13.20
CA THR A 192 7.94 9.98 -12.94
C THR A 192 7.67 10.27 -11.45
N PRO A 193 8.52 11.03 -10.75
CA PRO A 193 8.29 11.41 -9.36
C PRO A 193 7.03 12.24 -9.15
N ARG A 194 6.40 12.08 -7.99
CA ARG A 194 5.26 12.90 -7.55
C ARG A 194 5.76 14.07 -6.72
N VAL A 195 5.37 15.27 -7.12
CA VAL A 195 5.78 16.51 -6.44
C VAL A 195 4.57 17.41 -6.18
N ARG A 196 4.67 18.21 -5.11
CA ARG A 196 3.73 19.30 -4.81
C ARG A 196 4.52 20.57 -4.59
N SER A 197 4.08 21.67 -5.19
CA SER A 197 4.72 22.98 -5.04
C SER A 197 3.85 23.94 -4.23
N ALA A 198 4.50 24.85 -3.51
CA ALA A 198 3.86 26.00 -2.86
C ALA A 198 4.85 27.17 -2.73
N VAL A 199 4.33 28.37 -2.56
CA VAL A 199 5.11 29.55 -2.19
C VAL A 199 4.63 30.03 -0.83
N VAL A 200 5.57 30.25 0.09
CA VAL A 200 5.29 30.70 1.46
C VAL A 200 6.14 31.94 1.76
N THR A 201 5.62 32.84 2.58
CA THR A 201 6.34 34.06 2.98
C THR A 201 7.00 33.87 4.34
N ILE A 202 8.33 33.81 4.39
CA ILE A 202 9.11 33.68 5.63
C ILE A 202 9.88 34.97 5.87
N GLY A 203 9.61 35.65 6.99
CA GLY A 203 10.29 36.92 7.32
C GLY A 203 10.11 38.01 6.25
N GLY A 204 8.94 38.05 5.59
CA GLY A 204 8.65 39.00 4.50
C GLY A 204 9.27 38.63 3.15
N LYS A 205 9.93 37.48 3.03
CA LYS A 205 10.57 37.00 1.79
C LYS A 205 9.84 35.77 1.26
N ALA A 206 9.62 35.71 -0.04
CA ALA A 206 9.00 34.56 -0.69
C ALA A 206 9.97 33.37 -0.78
N VAL A 207 9.55 32.20 -0.33
CA VAL A 207 10.29 30.93 -0.39
C VAL A 207 9.48 29.96 -1.24
N GLY A 208 10.12 29.37 -2.25
CA GLY A 208 9.52 28.31 -3.07
C GLY A 208 9.74 26.96 -2.41
N VAL A 209 8.71 26.14 -2.31
CA VAL A 209 8.79 24.81 -1.71
C VAL A 209 8.34 23.79 -2.72
N LEU A 210 9.17 22.76 -2.93
CA LEU A 210 8.81 21.58 -3.70
C LEU A 210 8.94 20.35 -2.80
N HIS A 211 7.79 19.80 -2.40
CA HIS A 211 7.73 18.54 -1.67
C HIS A 211 7.76 17.37 -2.66
N VAL A 212 8.64 16.40 -2.41
CA VAL A 212 8.86 15.21 -3.23
C VAL A 212 8.42 13.99 -2.41
N GLU A 213 7.49 13.21 -2.95
CA GLU A 213 7.08 11.94 -2.33
C GLU A 213 8.13 10.85 -2.63
N GLN A 214 8.37 9.94 -1.68
CA GLN A 214 9.11 8.70 -1.97
C GLN A 214 8.39 7.94 -3.08
N HIS A 215 9.12 7.56 -4.13
CA HIS A 215 8.51 6.86 -5.24
C HIS A 215 8.35 5.36 -4.93
N PRO A 216 7.13 4.78 -5.04
CA PRO A 216 6.90 3.38 -4.71
C PRO A 216 7.60 2.43 -5.69
N GLY A 217 7.71 2.81 -6.96
CA GLY A 217 8.37 2.03 -8.02
C GLY A 217 9.85 2.35 -8.20
N ARG A 218 10.56 2.83 -7.17
CA ARG A 218 12.00 3.14 -7.26
C ARG A 218 12.84 1.92 -7.72
N PRO A 219 13.98 2.11 -8.40
CA PRO A 219 14.67 3.39 -8.63
C PRO A 219 14.04 4.26 -9.73
N VAL A 220 13.99 5.57 -9.46
CA VAL A 220 13.86 6.65 -10.43
C VAL A 220 15.21 6.85 -11.12
N ILE A 221 15.21 6.72 -12.44
CA ILE A 221 16.37 6.72 -13.32
C ILE A 221 16.29 7.92 -14.26
N VAL A 222 17.42 8.54 -14.56
CA VAL A 222 17.52 9.54 -15.61
C VAL A 222 17.44 8.88 -16.98
N THR A 223 16.50 9.32 -17.81
CA THR A 223 16.28 8.76 -19.17
C THR A 223 16.87 9.60 -20.28
N LYS A 224 17.26 10.86 -20.00
CA LYS A 224 17.86 11.75 -21.00
C LYS A 224 18.95 12.60 -20.37
N GLN A 225 20.03 12.78 -21.12
CA GLN A 225 21.11 13.68 -20.74
C GLN A 225 20.65 15.14 -20.78
N ASP A 226 20.95 15.89 -19.72
CA ASP A 226 20.71 17.33 -19.63
C ASP A 226 21.67 17.95 -18.60
N GLY A 227 22.51 18.89 -19.03
CA GLY A 227 23.56 19.48 -18.19
C GLY A 227 24.48 18.43 -17.55
N ASP A 228 24.39 18.28 -16.23
CA ASP A 228 25.13 17.37 -15.38
C ASP A 228 24.44 16.01 -15.16
N LEU A 229 23.21 15.83 -15.64
CA LEU A 229 22.51 14.55 -15.67
C LEU A 229 23.01 13.70 -16.83
N ARG A 230 23.21 12.40 -16.61
CA ARG A 230 23.51 11.42 -17.66
C ARG A 230 22.44 10.34 -17.69
N GLU A 231 22.11 9.85 -18.87
CA GLU A 231 21.21 8.71 -19.03
C GLU A 231 21.71 7.51 -18.23
N GLY A 232 20.81 6.84 -17.51
CA GLY A 232 21.12 5.74 -16.59
C GLY A 232 21.56 6.19 -15.20
N ASP A 233 21.74 7.49 -14.94
CA ASP A 233 22.06 7.96 -13.59
C ASP A 233 20.91 7.68 -12.62
N ILE A 234 21.26 7.14 -11.46
CA ILE A 234 20.37 6.99 -10.30
C ILE A 234 20.94 7.85 -9.19
N PHE A 235 20.18 8.83 -8.73
CA PHE A 235 20.57 9.72 -7.64
C PHE A 235 19.95 9.26 -6.32
N PHE A 236 20.65 9.55 -5.23
CA PHE A 236 20.21 9.28 -3.86
C PHE A 236 20.59 10.45 -2.97
N ARG A 237 19.67 10.84 -2.08
CA ARG A 237 19.90 11.93 -1.14
C ARG A 237 20.60 11.40 0.11
N TYR A 238 21.86 11.76 0.29
CA TYR A 238 22.61 11.59 1.53
C TYR A 238 22.53 12.90 2.34
N PRO A 239 22.75 12.88 3.67
CA PRO A 239 22.80 14.11 4.46
C PRO A 239 23.78 15.11 3.84
N GLY A 240 23.29 16.29 3.46
CA GLY A 240 24.11 17.35 2.88
C GLY A 240 24.47 17.20 1.39
N GLN A 241 24.13 16.09 0.70
CA GLN A 241 24.35 16.03 -0.76
C GLN A 241 23.41 15.09 -1.54
N SER A 242 23.07 15.51 -2.75
CA SER A 242 22.40 14.69 -3.77
C SER A 242 23.46 14.13 -4.75
N SER A 243 23.83 12.86 -4.58
CA SER A 243 24.87 12.21 -5.41
C SER A 243 24.39 10.92 -6.06
N ARG A 244 25.20 10.34 -6.95
CA ARG A 244 24.91 9.01 -7.50
C ARG A 244 24.75 8.00 -6.37
N ILE A 245 23.78 7.10 -6.49
CA ILE A 245 23.51 6.07 -5.51
C ILE A 245 24.72 5.15 -5.35
N LYS A 246 25.03 4.77 -4.11
CA LYS A 246 26.08 3.78 -3.82
C LYS A 246 25.51 2.37 -3.99
N TYR A 247 26.42 1.43 -4.27
CA TYR A 247 26.08 0.03 -4.48
C TYR A 247 25.18 -0.56 -3.37
N ALA A 248 25.52 -0.32 -2.10
CA ALA A 248 24.79 -0.87 -0.97
C ALA A 248 23.33 -0.38 -0.92
N ASP A 249 23.10 0.92 -1.14
CA ASP A 249 21.76 1.51 -1.13
C ASP A 249 20.93 1.04 -2.33
N LEU A 250 21.56 0.95 -3.51
CA LEU A 250 20.91 0.40 -4.69
C LEU A 250 20.53 -1.07 -4.48
N ARG A 251 21.42 -1.88 -3.92
CA ARG A 251 21.16 -3.29 -3.64
C ARG A 251 19.99 -3.45 -2.68
N ALA A 252 20.00 -2.70 -1.57
CA ALA A 252 18.93 -2.70 -0.58
C ALA A 252 17.58 -2.29 -1.20
N MET A 253 17.58 -1.29 -2.08
CA MET A 253 16.38 -0.84 -2.79
C MET A 253 15.81 -1.93 -3.71
N LEU A 254 16.67 -2.61 -4.47
CA LEU A 254 16.25 -3.70 -5.35
C LEU A 254 15.75 -4.90 -4.54
N ASP A 255 16.41 -5.24 -3.43
CA ASP A 255 15.97 -6.32 -2.54
C ASP A 255 14.60 -6.02 -1.89
N ALA A 256 14.36 -4.78 -1.49
CA ALA A 256 13.07 -4.35 -0.97
C ALA A 256 11.96 -4.51 -2.03
N ARG A 257 12.24 -4.11 -3.27
CA ARG A 257 11.30 -4.27 -4.39
C ARG A 257 11.01 -5.75 -4.69
N ASP A 258 12.03 -6.60 -4.74
CA ASP A 258 11.87 -8.04 -4.94
C ASP A 258 11.06 -8.67 -3.79
N TYR A 259 11.29 -8.21 -2.56
CA TYR A 259 10.54 -8.65 -1.39
C TYR A 259 9.07 -8.25 -1.46
N GLU A 260 8.76 -7.00 -1.81
CA GLU A 260 7.38 -6.52 -2.00
C GLU A 260 6.67 -7.32 -3.10
N ALA A 261 7.33 -7.57 -4.23
CA ALA A 261 6.77 -8.39 -5.30
C ALA A 261 6.46 -9.82 -4.83
N ARG A 262 7.34 -10.43 -4.02
CA ARG A 262 7.09 -11.76 -3.42
C ARG A 262 5.93 -11.73 -2.43
N GLN A 263 5.81 -10.68 -1.62
CA GLN A 263 4.70 -10.56 -0.66
C GLN A 263 3.34 -10.47 -1.34
N GLN A 264 3.24 -9.85 -2.52
CA GLN A 264 1.98 -9.78 -3.27
C GLN A 264 1.48 -11.15 -3.75
N VAL A 265 2.37 -12.14 -3.89
CA VAL A 265 2.04 -13.51 -4.30
C VAL A 265 1.53 -14.36 -3.13
N LEU A 266 1.94 -14.06 -1.89
CA LEU A 266 1.61 -14.87 -0.71
C LEU A 266 0.10 -15.03 -0.47
N PRO A 267 -0.76 -14.00 -0.57
CA PRO A 267 -2.20 -14.16 -0.40
C PRO A 267 -2.84 -15.15 -1.39
N MET A 268 -2.37 -15.17 -2.64
CA MET A 268 -2.82 -16.15 -3.64
C MET A 268 -2.40 -17.57 -3.24
N VAL A 269 -1.16 -17.73 -2.79
CA VAL A 269 -0.64 -19.02 -2.34
C VAL A 269 -1.39 -19.53 -1.09
N GLU A 270 -1.65 -18.66 -0.12
CA GLU A 270 -2.47 -19.00 1.06
C GLU A 270 -3.90 -19.41 0.67
N ARG A 271 -4.50 -18.70 -0.29
CA ARG A 271 -5.84 -19.04 -0.80
C ARG A 271 -5.82 -20.40 -1.50
N LEU A 272 -4.79 -20.70 -2.30
CA LEU A 272 -4.61 -22.01 -2.93
C LEU A 272 -4.47 -23.13 -1.89
N PHE A 273 -3.66 -22.92 -0.84
CA PHE A 273 -3.52 -23.89 0.25
C PHE A 273 -4.83 -24.12 1.02
N ARG A 274 -5.61 -23.07 1.29
CA ARG A 274 -6.91 -23.18 1.96
C ARG A 274 -7.94 -23.94 1.13
N LEU A 275 -7.97 -23.70 -0.19
CA LEU A 275 -8.87 -24.41 -1.11
C LEU A 275 -8.45 -25.87 -1.31
N GLY A 276 -7.13 -26.12 -1.27
CA GLY A 276 -6.54 -27.42 -1.53
C GLY A 276 -6.55 -27.79 -3.02
N PRO A 277 -5.68 -28.71 -3.46
CA PRO A 277 -5.53 -29.08 -4.88
C PRO A 277 -6.76 -29.78 -5.47
N GLY A 278 -7.76 -30.13 -4.66
CA GLY A 278 -9.00 -30.76 -5.15
C GLY A 278 -10.13 -29.79 -5.49
N ARG A 279 -9.99 -28.49 -5.20
CA ARG A 279 -11.06 -27.49 -5.35
C ARG A 279 -10.60 -26.16 -5.94
N ALA A 280 -9.38 -26.10 -6.46
CA ALA A 280 -8.81 -24.93 -7.12
C ALA A 280 -8.33 -25.31 -8.53
N LEU A 281 -8.67 -24.48 -9.52
CA LEU A 281 -8.18 -24.56 -10.89
C LEU A 281 -7.30 -23.35 -11.16
N ILE A 282 -6.14 -23.56 -11.78
CA ILE A 282 -5.25 -22.52 -12.27
C ILE A 282 -5.60 -22.26 -13.73
N ALA A 283 -5.86 -21.00 -14.08
CA ALA A 283 -6.14 -20.59 -15.45
C ALA A 283 -4.89 -19.98 -16.10
N ASP A 284 -4.38 -20.62 -17.15
CA ASP A 284 -3.47 -20.02 -18.11
C ASP A 284 -4.31 -19.42 -19.25
N LEU A 285 -4.47 -18.10 -19.21
CA LEU A 285 -5.31 -17.37 -20.17
C LEU A 285 -4.64 -17.20 -21.53
N ASP A 286 -3.30 -17.29 -21.59
CA ASP A 286 -2.55 -17.21 -22.85
C ASP A 286 -2.68 -18.52 -23.63
N ALA A 287 -2.67 -19.65 -22.91
CA ALA A 287 -2.85 -20.99 -23.49
C ALA A 287 -4.31 -21.47 -23.53
N GLY A 288 -5.26 -20.71 -22.96
CA GLY A 288 -6.66 -21.13 -22.81
C GLY A 288 -6.82 -22.40 -21.97
N LEU A 289 -5.95 -22.62 -20.98
CA LEU A 289 -5.89 -23.86 -20.20
C LEU A 289 -6.35 -23.64 -18.76
N LEU A 290 -7.31 -24.44 -18.30
CA LEU A 290 -7.66 -24.56 -16.89
C LEU A 290 -7.09 -25.88 -16.36
N ASP A 291 -6.21 -25.82 -15.38
CA ASP A 291 -5.53 -26.99 -14.85
C ASP A 291 -5.71 -27.09 -13.32
N ASP A 292 -6.19 -28.24 -12.85
CA ASP A 292 -6.27 -28.60 -11.43
C ASP A 292 -5.11 -29.50 -10.98
N GLY A 293 -4.13 -29.72 -11.86
CA GLY A 293 -3.00 -30.63 -11.69
C GLY A 293 -3.33 -32.09 -12.00
N LYS A 294 -4.57 -32.41 -12.42
CA LYS A 294 -5.01 -33.77 -12.77
C LYS A 294 -5.58 -33.84 -14.17
N LEU A 295 -6.52 -32.96 -14.51
CA LEU A 295 -7.18 -32.92 -15.80
C LEU A 295 -7.16 -31.49 -16.36
N PRO A 296 -6.33 -31.22 -17.37
CA PRO A 296 -6.39 -29.95 -18.08
C PRO A 296 -7.71 -29.85 -18.87
N ILE A 297 -8.44 -28.76 -18.66
CA ILE A 297 -9.61 -28.37 -19.44
C ILE A 297 -9.18 -27.24 -20.37
N THR A 298 -9.36 -27.41 -21.67
CA THR A 298 -9.08 -26.36 -22.65
C THR A 298 -10.34 -25.54 -22.89
N ILE A 299 -10.24 -24.23 -22.75
CA ILE A 299 -11.28 -23.27 -23.13
C ILE A 299 -10.98 -22.81 -24.55
N ASP A 300 -12.00 -22.74 -25.41
CA ASP A 300 -11.86 -22.10 -26.72
C ASP A 300 -11.43 -20.64 -26.56
N GLN A 301 -10.45 -20.20 -27.35
CA GLN A 301 -9.89 -18.85 -27.28
C GLN A 301 -10.97 -17.76 -27.47
N THR A 302 -11.99 -18.03 -28.28
CA THR A 302 -13.11 -17.11 -28.51
C THR A 302 -13.96 -16.87 -27.26
N LEU A 303 -13.97 -17.82 -26.31
CA LEU A 303 -14.62 -17.70 -25.00
C LEU A 303 -13.72 -17.01 -23.97
N VAL A 304 -12.40 -17.18 -24.07
CA VAL A 304 -11.43 -16.47 -23.23
C VAL A 304 -11.55 -14.95 -23.46
N ASP A 305 -11.68 -14.52 -24.70
CA ASP A 305 -11.83 -13.10 -25.08
C ASP A 305 -13.15 -12.48 -24.58
N GLN A 306 -14.13 -13.29 -24.18
CA GLN A 306 -15.44 -12.85 -23.66
C GLN A 306 -15.50 -12.81 -22.12
N LEU A 307 -14.45 -13.28 -21.42
CA LEU A 307 -14.39 -13.25 -19.96
C LEU A 307 -14.34 -11.81 -19.45
N THR A 308 -15.46 -11.34 -18.88
CA THR A 308 -15.55 -10.02 -18.26
C THR A 308 -15.44 -10.16 -16.75
N PHE A 309 -14.32 -9.73 -16.17
CA PHE A 309 -14.09 -9.79 -14.72
C PHE A 309 -14.64 -8.55 -14.03
N ILE A 310 -15.59 -8.75 -13.11
CA ILE A 310 -16.01 -7.71 -12.17
C ILE A 310 -15.05 -7.75 -10.97
N ARG A 311 -14.33 -6.65 -10.73
CA ARG A 311 -13.41 -6.53 -9.59
C ARG A 311 -14.21 -6.50 -8.29
N GLU A 312 -13.71 -7.19 -7.26
CA GLU A 312 -14.28 -7.17 -5.91
C GLU A 312 -14.41 -5.72 -5.41
N GLY A 313 -15.64 -5.20 -5.35
CA GLY A 313 -15.93 -3.83 -4.93
C GLY A 313 -17.31 -3.29 -5.32
N GLU A 314 -17.89 -3.77 -6.42
CA GLU A 314 -19.29 -3.49 -6.81
C GLU A 314 -20.16 -4.72 -6.59
N PHE A 315 -20.61 -4.95 -5.35
CA PHE A 315 -21.63 -5.97 -5.08
C PHE A 315 -22.82 -5.34 -4.37
N SER A 316 -23.95 -5.24 -5.09
CA SER A 316 -25.28 -5.18 -4.48
C SER A 316 -25.80 -6.61 -4.40
N GLU A 317 -25.45 -7.32 -3.33
CA GLU A 317 -25.92 -8.69 -3.10
C GLU A 317 -27.45 -8.69 -2.90
N VAL A 318 -28.18 -9.27 -3.85
CA VAL A 318 -29.55 -9.73 -3.63
C VAL A 318 -29.47 -11.24 -3.37
N GLU A 319 -29.96 -11.66 -2.20
CA GLU A 319 -29.89 -13.03 -1.71
C GLU A 319 -30.49 -14.01 -2.73
N GLY A 320 -29.67 -14.96 -3.23
CA GLY A 320 -30.10 -16.09 -4.06
C GLY A 320 -29.87 -15.99 -5.58
N ALA A 321 -29.27 -14.92 -6.11
CA ALA A 321 -28.93 -14.83 -7.54
C ALA A 321 -27.45 -15.25 -7.80
N PRO A 322 -27.18 -16.17 -8.74
CA PRO A 322 -25.81 -16.55 -9.08
C PRO A 322 -25.06 -15.37 -9.71
N THR A 323 -23.89 -15.04 -9.17
CA THR A 323 -23.14 -13.81 -9.46
C THR A 323 -22.34 -13.84 -10.77
N LEU A 324 -22.26 -15.00 -11.46
CA LEU A 324 -21.57 -15.19 -12.74
C LEU A 324 -22.26 -16.30 -13.54
N ARG A 325 -22.53 -16.04 -14.84
CA ARG A 325 -23.06 -17.05 -15.78
C ARG A 325 -22.16 -17.08 -17.03
N LEU A 326 -21.21 -18.00 -17.06
CA LEU A 326 -20.48 -18.36 -18.28
C LEU A 326 -21.38 -19.31 -19.08
N VAL A 327 -21.75 -18.96 -20.32
CA VAL A 327 -22.49 -19.84 -21.24
C VAL A 327 -21.61 -20.06 -22.47
N GLY A 328 -21.02 -21.24 -22.58
CA GLY A 328 -20.19 -21.65 -23.70
C GLY A 328 -20.03 -23.17 -23.72
N GLU A 329 -19.77 -23.75 -24.88
CA GLU A 329 -19.39 -25.17 -24.95
C GLU A 329 -17.98 -25.33 -24.39
N VAL A 330 -17.88 -26.00 -23.25
CA VAL A 330 -16.61 -26.41 -22.65
C VAL A 330 -16.41 -27.88 -23.00
N THR A 331 -15.46 -28.16 -23.88
CA THR A 331 -15.07 -29.53 -24.21
C THR A 331 -14.00 -30.00 -23.22
N ALA A 332 -14.36 -30.92 -22.34
CA ALA A 332 -13.37 -31.66 -21.57
C ALA A 332 -12.60 -32.55 -22.54
N THR A 333 -11.31 -32.28 -22.74
CA THR A 333 -10.37 -33.20 -23.39
C THR A 333 -10.05 -34.35 -22.44
N GLY A 334 -11.08 -35.15 -22.11
CA GLY A 334 -11.02 -36.29 -21.22
C GLY A 334 -12.03 -37.39 -21.56
N GLY A 335 -12.57 -37.38 -22.79
CA GLY A 335 -13.57 -38.33 -23.27
C GLY A 335 -13.18 -38.92 -24.62
N ASP A 336 -12.06 -39.66 -24.62
CA ASP A 336 -11.84 -40.92 -25.35
C ASP A 336 -10.33 -41.19 -25.44
N GLY A 337 -9.81 -41.96 -24.47
CA GLY A 337 -8.59 -42.76 -24.70
C GLY A 337 -7.21 -42.14 -24.47
N ALA A 338 -7.04 -41.13 -23.61
CA ALA A 338 -5.69 -40.69 -23.19
C ALA A 338 -5.58 -40.58 -21.67
N PHE A 339 -5.00 -41.59 -21.04
CA PHE A 339 -4.62 -41.53 -19.63
C PHE A 339 -3.51 -40.49 -19.47
N GLY A 340 -3.84 -39.38 -18.81
CA GLY A 340 -2.89 -38.35 -18.42
C GLY A 340 -1.77 -38.93 -17.54
N SER A 341 -0.55 -38.53 -17.87
CA SER A 341 0.66 -38.52 -17.04
C SER A 341 0.51 -39.20 -15.66
N ARG A 342 0.94 -40.47 -15.56
CA ARG A 342 1.34 -41.00 -14.26
C ARG A 342 2.62 -40.27 -13.88
N GLY A 343 2.56 -39.47 -12.82
CA GLY A 343 3.72 -38.81 -12.25
C GLY A 343 4.92 -39.76 -12.10
N VAL A 344 6.12 -39.20 -12.26
CA VAL A 344 7.43 -39.86 -12.30
C VAL A 344 7.56 -40.87 -13.46
N LEU A 345 8.33 -40.48 -14.50
CA LEU A 345 8.79 -41.40 -15.53
C LEU A 345 9.74 -42.45 -14.91
N THR A 346 9.29 -43.69 -14.85
CA THR A 346 10.11 -44.86 -14.50
C THR A 346 10.32 -45.74 -15.73
N ASP A 347 11.41 -46.52 -15.74
CA ASP A 347 11.74 -47.40 -16.88
C ASP A 347 10.65 -48.46 -17.15
N ALA A 348 9.98 -48.91 -16.08
CA ALA A 348 8.84 -49.81 -16.19
C ALA A 348 7.65 -49.17 -16.90
N ASN A 349 7.34 -47.90 -16.61
CA ASN A 349 6.25 -47.17 -17.26
C ASN A 349 6.57 -46.89 -18.74
N LEU A 350 7.83 -46.55 -19.05
CA LEU A 350 8.32 -46.36 -20.43
C LEU A 350 8.11 -47.62 -21.28
N LEU A 351 8.56 -48.77 -20.78
CA LEU A 351 8.44 -50.04 -21.49
C LEU A 351 6.98 -50.44 -21.71
N LEU A 352 6.13 -50.24 -20.69
CA LEU A 352 4.71 -50.57 -20.77
C LEU A 352 3.99 -49.70 -21.83
N ASN A 353 4.30 -48.41 -21.86
CA ASN A 353 3.69 -47.45 -22.78
C ASN A 353 4.11 -47.72 -24.23
N PHE A 354 5.38 -48.11 -24.45
CA PHE A 354 5.87 -48.53 -25.76
C PHE A 354 5.17 -49.80 -26.26
N LEU A 355 5.07 -50.82 -25.40
CA LEU A 355 4.44 -52.10 -25.77
C LEU A 355 2.95 -51.94 -26.12
N LYS A 356 2.26 -50.99 -25.49
CA LYS A 356 0.85 -50.69 -25.73
C LYS A 356 0.58 -49.71 -26.88
N ARG A 357 1.62 -49.11 -27.47
CA ARG A 357 1.51 -48.08 -28.52
C ARG A 357 0.59 -46.91 -28.12
N GLU A 358 0.64 -46.48 -26.87
CA GLU A 358 -0.17 -45.36 -26.37
C GLU A 358 0.28 -44.02 -26.97
N ALA A 359 -0.68 -43.16 -27.36
CA ALA A 359 -0.38 -41.81 -27.84
C ALA A 359 -0.01 -40.91 -26.65
N LEU A 360 1.22 -40.37 -26.65
CA LEU A 360 1.77 -39.61 -25.54
C LEU A 360 1.40 -38.13 -25.65
N PHE A 361 0.79 -37.59 -24.60
CA PHE A 361 0.39 -36.17 -24.52
C PHE A 361 1.59 -35.20 -24.51
N ARG A 362 2.77 -35.65 -24.03
CA ARG A 362 4.03 -34.89 -24.02
C ARG A 362 5.23 -35.76 -24.41
N PRO A 363 5.47 -35.99 -25.71
CA PRO A 363 6.56 -36.85 -26.18
C PRO A 363 7.96 -36.34 -25.78
N GLN A 364 8.11 -35.03 -25.55
CA GLN A 364 9.40 -34.42 -25.22
C GLN A 364 9.92 -34.80 -23.83
N GLU A 365 9.02 -35.18 -22.91
CA GLU A 365 9.40 -35.67 -21.57
C GLU A 365 10.10 -37.05 -21.65
N TYR A 366 10.01 -37.75 -22.78
CA TYR A 366 10.62 -39.06 -23.03
C TYR A 366 12.01 -38.95 -23.70
N THR A 367 12.35 -37.77 -24.24
CA THR A 367 13.58 -37.56 -25.02
C THR A 367 14.72 -36.90 -24.24
N TRP A 368 14.52 -36.58 -22.95
CA TRP A 368 15.58 -35.99 -22.14
C TRP A 368 16.66 -37.02 -21.79
N PRO A 369 17.96 -36.79 -22.10
CA PRO A 369 18.99 -37.74 -21.74
C PRO A 369 19.12 -37.82 -20.21
N ARG A 370 18.86 -39.01 -19.65
CA ARG A 370 19.26 -39.37 -18.28
C ARG A 370 20.78 -39.40 -18.21
N SER A 371 21.41 -38.24 -18.01
CA SER A 371 22.81 -38.13 -17.61
C SER A 371 22.94 -37.24 -16.38
N ALA A 372 22.29 -37.60 -15.27
CA ALA A 372 22.60 -37.08 -13.93
C ALA A 372 21.84 -37.85 -12.83
N ALA A 373 22.17 -39.13 -12.66
CA ALA A 373 21.97 -39.85 -11.39
C ALA A 373 23.07 -40.90 -11.35
N GLY A 374 24.26 -40.57 -10.87
CA GLY A 374 24.47 -40.40 -9.43
C GLY A 374 24.77 -41.77 -8.85
N SER A 375 25.94 -42.31 -9.18
CA SER A 375 26.50 -43.46 -8.48
C SER A 375 26.67 -43.09 -7.01
N ARG A 376 25.82 -43.65 -6.17
CA ARG A 376 26.08 -43.74 -4.73
C ARG A 376 26.00 -45.20 -4.36
N ALA A 377 27.12 -45.89 -4.57
CA ALA A 377 27.41 -47.13 -3.90
C ALA A 377 27.87 -46.81 -2.48
N LEU A 378 27.27 -47.48 -1.51
CA LEU A 378 27.80 -47.79 -0.19
C LEU A 378 27.28 -49.21 0.13
N PRO A 379 28.07 -50.12 0.69
CA PRO A 379 29.53 -50.28 0.69
C PRO A 379 30.06 -51.08 -0.51
#